data_AF-A0A814W371-F1
#
_entry.id   AF-A0A814W371-F1
#
_cell.length_a   1.000
_cell.length_b   1.000
_cell.length_c   1.000
_cell.angle_alpha   90.00
_cell.angle_beta   90.00
_cell.angle_gamma   90.00
#
_symmetry.space_group_name_H-M   'P 1'
#
loop_
_entity.id
_entity.type
_entity.pdbx_description
1 polymer ?
#
loop_
_entity_poly.entity_id
_entity_poly.type
_entity_poly.pdbx_seq_one_letter_code
_entity_poly.pdbx_strand_id
1 'polypeptide(L)'
;MRLHLIGLLCDLLWADPDNEAKDWAENDAGVSSRFGVNVVNQFLNRYNMDLICRAHQVVENGYEFFGNRQLVTIFSAPNYCGEFDNAGAMMSIDQNLMCSFTIFQSSDKQTKKQDADDIEADRRTAFFKANVNSLSRIQTAEFDKHVKWADIENSTAPKEHTLYSLYTEL
;
A
#
# COMPACT_ATOMS: atom_id res chain seq x y z
N MET A 1 -21.55 19.42 -20.43
CA MET A 1 -20.77 19.10 -21.64
C MET A 1 -20.52 17.59 -21.62
N ARG A 2 -21.16 16.81 -22.51
CA ARG A 2 -21.00 15.35 -22.58
C ARG A 2 -19.85 15.07 -23.53
N LEU A 3 -18.65 14.83 -23.00
CA LEU A 3 -17.54 14.36 -23.83
C LEU A 3 -17.94 12.98 -24.36
N HIS A 4 -18.21 12.87 -25.65
CA HIS A 4 -18.34 11.59 -26.33
C HIS A 4 -16.92 11.03 -26.49
N LEU A 5 -16.37 10.47 -25.41
CA LEU A 5 -15.12 9.72 -25.47
C LEU A 5 -15.44 8.38 -26.15
N ILE A 6 -15.25 8.33 -27.47
CA ILE A 6 -15.44 7.12 -28.28
C ILE A 6 -14.13 6.87 -29.04
N GLY A 7 -13.69 5.61 -29.07
CA GLY A 7 -12.52 5.15 -29.82
C GLY A 7 -11.30 4.87 -28.94
N LEU A 8 -10.17 4.59 -29.59
CA LEU A 8 -8.98 4.00 -28.96
C LEU A 8 -8.49 4.71 -27.69
N LEU A 9 -8.47 6.05 -27.67
CA LEU A 9 -8.02 6.80 -26.50
C LEU A 9 -8.96 6.62 -25.30
N CYS A 10 -10.26 6.50 -25.55
CA CYS A 10 -11.22 6.17 -24.52
C CYS A 10 -10.94 4.77 -23.96
N ASP A 11 -10.73 3.80 -24.85
CA ASP A 11 -10.50 2.41 -24.45
C ASP A 11 -9.21 2.26 -23.62
N LEU A 12 -8.14 2.97 -23.98
CA LEU A 12 -6.89 2.97 -23.23
C LEU A 12 -7.04 3.51 -21.79
N LEU A 13 -7.99 4.41 -21.56
CA LEU A 13 -8.17 5.07 -20.26
C LEU A 13 -9.26 4.43 -19.39
N TRP A 14 -10.27 3.82 -20.01
CA TRP A 14 -11.51 3.41 -19.35
C TRP A 14 -11.84 1.91 -19.51
N ALA A 15 -11.06 1.14 -20.25
CA ALA A 15 -11.27 -0.31 -20.31
C ALA A 15 -10.78 -0.98 -19.03
N ASP A 16 -11.49 -2.02 -18.59
CA ASP A 16 -11.21 -2.76 -17.36
C ASP A 16 -11.14 -4.28 -17.58
N PRO A 17 -10.24 -4.99 -16.87
CA PRO A 17 -10.24 -6.44 -16.85
C PRO A 17 -11.51 -6.97 -16.15
N ASP A 18 -12.01 -8.12 -16.63
CA ASP A 18 -13.19 -8.77 -16.09
C ASP A 18 -12.97 -10.28 -15.96
N ASN A 19 -13.17 -10.80 -14.75
CA ASN A 19 -13.02 -12.22 -14.42
C ASN A 19 -14.14 -13.11 -14.97
N GLU A 20 -15.31 -12.54 -15.26
CA GLU A 20 -16.46 -13.26 -15.81
C GLU A 20 -16.43 -13.32 -17.34
N ALA A 21 -15.80 -12.32 -17.98
CA ALA A 21 -15.63 -12.27 -19.42
C ALA A 21 -14.48 -13.16 -19.90
N LYS A 22 -14.70 -13.89 -21.01
CA LYS A 22 -13.60 -14.57 -21.72
C LYS A 22 -12.89 -13.64 -22.70
N ASP A 23 -13.67 -12.90 -23.49
CA ASP A 23 -13.22 -11.93 -24.50
C ASP A 23 -13.68 -10.51 -24.11
N TRP A 24 -14.33 -9.76 -25.00
CA TRP A 24 -14.86 -8.43 -24.69
C TRP A 24 -16.27 -8.50 -24.09
N ALA A 25 -16.58 -7.57 -23.18
CA ALA A 25 -17.91 -7.37 -22.60
C ALA A 25 -18.24 -5.86 -22.52
N GLU A 26 -19.53 -5.52 -22.47
CA GLU A 26 -19.95 -4.13 -22.27
C GLU A 26 -19.56 -3.65 -20.86
N ASN A 27 -19.13 -2.39 -20.74
CA ASN A 27 -18.78 -1.79 -19.45
C ASN A 27 -20.02 -1.18 -18.78
N ASP A 28 -20.32 -1.61 -17.56
CA ASP A 28 -21.45 -1.12 -16.76
C ASP A 28 -21.31 0.37 -16.39
N ALA A 29 -20.09 0.92 -16.44
CA ALA A 29 -19.82 2.35 -16.29
C ALA A 29 -20.30 3.19 -17.49
N GLY A 30 -20.73 2.55 -18.59
CA GLY A 30 -21.26 3.22 -19.78
C GLY A 30 -20.19 3.91 -20.64
N VAL A 31 -18.90 3.62 -20.39
CA VAL A 31 -17.74 4.14 -21.12
C VAL A 31 -16.77 3.00 -21.36
N SER A 32 -16.25 2.87 -22.59
CA SER A 32 -15.34 1.80 -23.02
C SER A 32 -15.95 0.38 -22.89
N SER A 33 -15.11 -0.65 -22.98
CA SER A 33 -15.44 -2.07 -22.87
C SER A 33 -14.67 -2.72 -21.70
N ARG A 34 -15.22 -3.80 -21.16
CA ARG A 34 -14.49 -4.74 -20.30
C ARG A 34 -13.81 -5.81 -21.14
N PHE A 35 -12.72 -6.40 -20.63
CA PHE A 35 -11.97 -7.43 -21.34
C PHE A 35 -11.52 -8.59 -20.46
N GLY A 36 -11.62 -9.80 -21.00
CA GLY A 36 -11.26 -11.04 -20.36
C GLY A 36 -9.82 -11.48 -20.63
N VAL A 37 -9.47 -12.62 -20.06
CA VAL A 37 -8.11 -13.19 -20.13
C VAL A 37 -7.64 -13.48 -21.56
N ASN A 38 -8.54 -13.84 -22.49
CA ASN A 38 -8.14 -14.10 -23.87
C ASN A 38 -7.62 -12.85 -24.57
N VAL A 39 -8.23 -11.68 -24.30
CA VAL A 39 -7.81 -10.40 -24.88
C VAL A 39 -6.41 -10.05 -24.40
N VAL A 40 -6.13 -10.21 -23.10
CA VAL A 40 -4.80 -10.02 -22.52
C VAL A 40 -3.77 -10.93 -23.20
N ASN A 41 -4.07 -12.22 -23.31
CA ASN A 41 -3.18 -13.20 -23.94
C ASN A 41 -2.88 -12.86 -25.41
N GLN A 42 -3.91 -12.51 -26.18
CA GLN A 42 -3.76 -12.15 -27.58
C GLN A 42 -2.93 -10.87 -27.74
N PHE A 43 -3.16 -9.86 -26.90
CA PHE A 43 -2.40 -8.61 -26.93
C PHE A 43 -0.91 -8.86 -26.64
N LEU A 44 -0.60 -9.54 -25.55
CA LEU A 44 0.77 -9.83 -25.14
C LEU A 44 1.52 -10.67 -26.17
N ASN A 45 0.88 -11.72 -26.69
CA ASN A 45 1.47 -12.56 -27.74
C ASN A 45 1.72 -11.78 -29.04
N ARG A 46 0.78 -10.91 -29.43
CA ARG A 46 0.90 -10.11 -30.66
C ARG A 46 2.06 -9.12 -30.59
N TYR A 47 2.30 -8.52 -29.43
CA TYR A 47 3.31 -7.49 -29.24
C TYR A 47 4.59 -7.99 -28.56
N ASN A 48 4.70 -9.30 -28.33
CA ASN A 48 5.83 -9.95 -27.67
C ASN A 48 6.19 -9.27 -26.33
N MET A 49 5.18 -9.16 -25.47
CA MET A 49 5.28 -8.59 -24.12
C MET A 49 4.90 -9.63 -23.06
N ASP A 50 5.39 -9.46 -21.85
CA ASP A 50 5.14 -10.41 -20.75
C ASP A 50 4.04 -9.94 -19.77
N LEU A 51 3.87 -8.62 -19.61
CA LEU A 51 3.03 -8.05 -18.56
C LEU A 51 2.35 -6.75 -19.03
N ILE A 52 1.04 -6.62 -18.77
CA ILE A 52 0.32 -5.35 -18.80
C ILE A 52 0.32 -4.76 -17.39
N CYS A 53 0.83 -3.55 -17.22
CA CYS A 53 0.71 -2.79 -15.97
C CYS A 53 -0.30 -1.65 -16.16
N ARG A 54 -1.30 -1.55 -15.28
CA ARG A 54 -2.36 -0.54 -15.36
C ARG A 54 -2.87 -0.11 -13.98
N ALA A 55 -3.78 0.88 -13.93
CA ALA A 55 -4.33 1.44 -12.69
C ALA A 55 -5.87 1.44 -12.68
N HIS A 56 -6.52 2.57 -12.39
CA HIS A 56 -7.97 2.83 -12.53
C HIS A 56 -8.90 2.15 -11.51
N GLN A 57 -8.78 0.84 -11.27
CA GLN A 57 -9.64 0.12 -10.33
C GLN A 57 -9.03 0.12 -8.91
N VAL A 58 -9.85 0.46 -7.91
CA VAL A 58 -9.48 0.33 -6.50
C VAL A 58 -9.38 -1.15 -6.15
N VAL A 59 -8.26 -1.59 -5.59
CA VAL A 59 -8.00 -2.98 -5.20
C VAL A 59 -7.53 -3.04 -3.76
N GLU A 60 -7.94 -4.09 -3.02
CA GLU A 60 -7.81 -4.18 -1.56
C GLU A 60 -6.38 -3.92 -1.05
N ASN A 61 -5.38 -4.56 -1.68
CA ASN A 61 -3.99 -4.48 -1.25
C ASN A 61 -3.19 -3.41 -2.01
N GLY A 62 -3.84 -2.55 -2.79
CA GLY A 62 -3.20 -1.58 -3.67
C GLY A 62 -2.56 -2.20 -4.92
N TYR A 63 -2.51 -3.52 -5.04
CA TYR A 63 -2.22 -4.20 -6.30
C TYR A 63 -3.02 -5.50 -6.43
N GLU A 64 -3.29 -5.91 -7.67
CA GLU A 64 -3.97 -7.18 -7.97
C GLU A 64 -3.48 -7.74 -9.31
N PHE A 65 -3.26 -9.05 -9.36
CA PHE A 65 -2.91 -9.75 -10.59
C PHE A 65 -4.16 -10.33 -11.26
N PHE A 66 -4.18 -10.27 -12.59
CA PHE A 66 -5.21 -10.86 -13.45
C PHE A 66 -4.58 -11.75 -14.52
N GLY A 67 -5.34 -12.73 -15.02
CA GLY A 67 -4.96 -13.55 -16.18
C GLY A 67 -3.61 -14.23 -16.02
N ASN A 68 -3.46 -15.13 -15.05
CA ASN A 68 -2.20 -15.83 -14.78
C ASN A 68 -1.00 -14.90 -14.53
N ARG A 69 -1.25 -13.75 -13.87
CA ARG A 69 -0.24 -12.72 -13.57
C ARG A 69 0.32 -12.01 -14.80
N GLN A 70 -0.39 -12.05 -15.92
CA GLN A 70 -0.01 -11.37 -17.16
C GLN A 70 -0.56 -9.94 -17.23
N LEU A 71 -1.45 -9.56 -16.31
CA LEU A 71 -1.84 -8.18 -16.06
C LEU A 71 -1.75 -7.88 -14.56
N VAL A 72 -1.29 -6.68 -14.22
CA VAL A 72 -1.32 -6.15 -12.85
C VAL A 72 -2.02 -4.81 -12.81
N THR A 73 -2.97 -4.67 -11.89
CA THR A 73 -3.59 -3.41 -11.50
C THR A 73 -2.85 -2.85 -10.30
N ILE A 74 -2.44 -1.58 -10.34
CA ILE A 74 -1.80 -0.84 -9.24
C ILE A 74 -2.69 0.34 -8.85
N PHE A 75 -2.96 0.48 -7.56
CA PHE A 75 -3.68 1.58 -6.98
C PHE A 75 -2.90 2.16 -5.80
N SER A 76 -2.53 3.44 -5.87
CA SER A 76 -1.57 4.04 -4.92
C SER A 76 -2.20 4.94 -3.86
N ALA A 77 -3.51 5.15 -3.89
CA ALA A 77 -4.22 5.97 -2.89
C ALA A 77 -4.84 5.08 -1.80
N PRO A 78 -4.21 4.96 -0.61
CA PRO A 78 -4.78 4.22 0.51
C PRO A 78 -6.01 4.92 1.06
N ASN A 79 -6.95 4.15 1.61
CA ASN A 79 -8.23 4.65 2.11
C ASN A 79 -8.95 5.54 1.09
N TYR A 80 -9.11 5.04 -0.14
CA TYR A 80 -9.61 5.84 -1.24
C TYR A 80 -10.97 6.48 -0.88
N CYS A 81 -11.10 7.77 -1.15
CA CYS A 81 -12.25 8.60 -0.77
C CYS A 81 -12.67 8.58 0.71
N GLY A 82 -11.90 7.96 1.61
CA GLY A 82 -12.32 7.72 3.00
C GLY A 82 -13.41 6.65 3.16
N GLU A 83 -13.78 5.96 2.08
CA GLU A 83 -14.87 4.98 2.05
C GLU A 83 -14.36 3.55 1.91
N PHE A 84 -13.20 3.39 1.26
CA PHE A 84 -12.58 2.10 1.03
C PHE A 84 -11.52 1.81 2.09
N ASP A 85 -11.39 0.56 2.52
CA ASP A 85 -10.35 0.17 3.48
C ASP A 85 -9.03 -0.28 2.80
N ASN A 86 -8.84 0.09 1.52
CA ASN A 86 -7.76 -0.38 0.69
C ASN A 86 -6.39 0.19 1.10
N ALA A 87 -5.34 -0.58 0.85
CA ALA A 87 -3.97 -0.09 0.85
C ALA A 87 -3.64 0.62 -0.48
N GLY A 88 -2.57 1.41 -0.47
CA GLY A 88 -1.88 1.85 -1.68
C GLY A 88 -0.70 0.93 -1.99
N ALA A 89 -0.31 0.81 -3.26
CA ALA A 89 0.93 0.13 -3.64
C ALA A 89 1.75 0.92 -4.65
N MET A 90 3.05 0.61 -4.70
CA MET A 90 3.99 1.01 -5.74
C MET A 90 4.72 -0.24 -6.24
N MET A 91 4.77 -0.41 -7.57
CA MET A 91 5.55 -1.49 -8.19
C MET A 91 6.93 -0.97 -8.59
N SER A 92 7.99 -1.67 -8.17
CA SER A 92 9.36 -1.43 -8.61
C SER A 92 9.81 -2.56 -9.52
N ILE A 93 10.43 -2.20 -10.65
CA ILE A 93 10.96 -3.15 -11.64
C ILE A 93 12.47 -2.96 -11.69
N ASP A 94 13.22 -4.05 -11.49
CA ASP A 94 14.69 -4.02 -11.55
C ASP A 94 15.25 -4.29 -12.96
N GLN A 95 16.57 -4.33 -13.09
CA GLN A 95 17.27 -4.58 -14.36
C GLN A 95 17.02 -5.98 -14.94
N ASN A 96 16.59 -6.95 -14.11
CA ASN A 96 16.23 -8.30 -14.51
C ASN A 96 14.72 -8.42 -14.78
N LEU A 97 13.99 -7.29 -14.83
CA LEU A 97 12.54 -7.21 -14.97
C LEU A 97 11.78 -7.87 -13.80
N MET A 98 12.43 -8.05 -12.65
CA MET A 98 11.79 -8.56 -11.45
C MET A 98 10.89 -7.48 -10.88
N CYS A 99 9.60 -7.79 -10.76
CA CYS A 99 8.59 -6.91 -10.19
C CYS A 99 8.47 -7.14 -8.67
N SER A 100 8.58 -6.07 -7.89
CA SER A 100 8.38 -6.06 -6.43
C SER A 100 7.39 -4.97 -6.03
N PHE A 101 6.72 -5.13 -4.89
CA PHE A 101 5.65 -4.24 -4.45
C PHE A 101 5.93 -3.68 -3.05
N THR A 102 5.83 -2.36 -2.91
CA THR A 102 5.81 -1.67 -1.62
C THR A 102 4.38 -1.27 -1.31
N ILE A 103 3.88 -1.65 -0.13
CA ILE A 103 2.48 -1.44 0.28
C ILE A 103 2.40 -0.35 1.35
N PHE A 104 1.47 0.58 1.18
CA PHE A 104 1.22 1.72 2.05
C PHE A 104 -0.16 1.60 2.68
N GLN A 105 -0.23 1.54 4.01
CA GLN A 105 -1.49 1.58 4.75
C GLN A 105 -1.89 3.03 5.03
N SER A 106 -3.20 3.28 5.18
CA SER A 106 -3.69 4.60 5.57
C SER A 106 -3.14 5.04 6.93
N SER A 107 -2.99 6.35 7.14
CA SER A 107 -2.52 6.93 8.41
C SER A 107 -3.36 6.46 9.61
N ASP A 108 -4.67 6.34 9.43
CA ASP A 108 -5.60 5.98 10.51
C ASP A 108 -5.37 4.54 11.00
N LYS A 109 -5.01 3.63 10.08
CA LYS A 109 -4.61 2.26 10.42
C LYS A 109 -3.25 2.22 11.14
N GLN A 110 -2.32 3.07 10.72
CA GLN A 110 -1.00 3.15 11.35
C GLN A 110 -1.12 3.62 12.81
N THR A 111 -1.94 4.65 13.08
CA THR A 111 -2.18 5.15 14.44
C THR A 111 -2.81 4.07 15.33
N LYS A 112 -3.87 3.40 14.87
CA LYS A 112 -4.53 2.33 15.64
C LYS A 112 -3.60 1.15 15.96
N LYS A 113 -2.71 0.82 15.02
CA LYS A 113 -1.72 -0.26 15.22
C LYS A 113 -0.68 0.15 16.26
N GLN A 114 -0.19 1.38 16.19
CA GLN A 114 0.74 1.91 17.19
C GLN A 114 0.12 1.91 18.59
N ASP A 115 -1.13 2.40 18.72
CA ASP A 115 -1.83 2.40 20.01
C ASP A 115 -1.99 0.99 20.59
N ALA A 116 -2.30 0.00 19.74
CA ALA A 116 -2.44 -1.40 20.17
C ALA A 116 -1.11 -2.03 20.59
N ASP A 117 -0.03 -1.76 19.85
CA ASP A 117 1.32 -2.24 20.16
C ASP A 117 1.84 -1.63 21.47
N ASP A 118 1.56 -0.34 21.70
CA ASP A 118 1.90 0.37 22.94
C ASP A 118 1.14 -0.21 24.15
N ILE A 119 -0.17 -0.49 24.01
CA ILE A 119 -0.97 -1.14 25.06
C ILE A 119 -0.45 -2.54 25.40
N GLU A 120 -0.04 -3.33 24.41
CA GLU A 120 0.52 -4.67 24.62
C GLU A 120 1.91 -4.60 25.28
N ALA A 121 2.75 -3.65 24.89
CA ALA A 121 4.04 -3.39 25.54
C ALA A 121 3.87 -2.99 27.01
N ASP A 122 2.88 -2.14 27.31
CA ASP A 122 2.51 -1.76 28.67
C ASP A 122 2.04 -2.95 29.49
N ARG A 123 1.20 -3.82 28.92
CA ARG A 123 0.73 -5.06 29.58
C ARG A 123 1.87 -6.02 29.89
N ARG A 124 2.81 -6.21 28.97
CA ARG A 124 4.02 -7.05 29.19
C ARG A 124 4.90 -6.47 30.29
N THR A 125 5.09 -5.15 30.27
CA THR A 125 5.84 -4.44 31.31
C THR A 125 5.18 -4.56 32.68
N ALA A 126 3.85 -4.41 32.73
CA ALA A 126 3.07 -4.57 33.96
C ALA A 126 3.11 -6.01 34.48
N PHE A 127 2.99 -7.01 33.61
CA PHE A 127 3.10 -8.43 33.96
C PHE A 127 4.50 -8.78 34.48
N PHE A 128 5.56 -8.30 33.82
CA PHE A 128 6.93 -8.47 34.30
C PHE A 128 7.15 -7.83 35.66
N LYS A 129 6.68 -6.58 35.87
CA LYS A 129 6.75 -5.90 37.17
C LYS A 129 5.97 -6.64 38.26
N ALA A 130 4.78 -7.15 37.95
CA ALA A 130 3.97 -7.93 38.89
C ALA A 130 4.66 -9.24 39.29
N ASN A 131 5.34 -9.90 38.36
CA ASN A 131 6.05 -11.15 38.62
C ASN A 131 7.45 -10.95 39.24
N VAL A 132 8.10 -9.81 39.01
CA VAL A 132 9.34 -9.44 39.71
C VAL A 132 9.03 -9.05 41.16
N ASN A 133 7.93 -8.32 41.40
CA ASN A 133 7.50 -7.97 42.75
C ASN A 133 7.01 -9.18 43.55
N SER A 134 6.43 -10.20 42.92
CA SER A 134 6.07 -11.46 43.61
C SER A 134 7.29 -12.35 43.92
N LEU A 135 8.40 -12.18 43.19
CA LEU A 135 9.68 -12.83 43.45
C LEU A 135 10.60 -12.06 44.42
N SER A 136 10.22 -10.85 44.84
CA SER A 136 10.93 -10.09 45.89
C SER A 136 10.89 -10.71 47.29
N ARG A 137 10.30 -11.91 47.44
CA ARG A 137 10.31 -12.70 48.69
C ARG A 137 11.35 -13.81 48.75
N ILE A 138 12.19 -14.01 47.72
CA ILE A 138 13.32 -14.93 47.78
C ILE A 138 14.60 -14.11 47.55
N GLN A 139 15.47 -14.08 48.58
CA GLN A 139 16.77 -13.42 48.55
C GLN A 139 17.60 -13.84 47.33
N THR A 140 17.99 -12.88 46.50
CA THR A 140 19.26 -12.95 45.77
C THR A 140 20.00 -11.63 45.91
N ALA A 141 21.26 -11.78 46.30
CA ALA A 141 22.22 -10.76 46.67
C ALA A 141 22.56 -9.77 45.55
N GLU A 142 23.15 -8.64 45.96
CA GLU A 142 23.77 -7.60 45.13
C GLU A 142 24.48 -8.15 43.88
N PHE A 143 24.23 -7.53 42.71
CA PHE A 143 25.24 -7.39 41.66
C PHE A 143 25.06 -6.04 40.91
N ASP A 144 26.19 -5.54 40.44
CA ASP A 144 26.63 -4.15 40.34
C ASP A 144 25.87 -3.14 39.46
N LYS A 145 26.05 -1.88 39.87
CA LYS A 145 25.70 -0.64 39.15
C LYS A 145 26.88 -0.17 38.28
N HIS A 146 26.75 -0.20 36.95
CA HIS A 146 27.62 0.50 35.99
C HIS A 146 26.86 0.61 34.64
N VAL A 147 26.77 1.68 33.83
CA VAL A 147 27.36 3.03 33.75
C VAL A 147 26.47 3.89 32.81
N LYS A 148 26.10 5.07 33.34
CA LYS A 148 26.02 6.46 32.80
C LYS A 148 25.16 6.92 31.61
N TRP A 149 24.66 8.12 31.90
CA TRP A 149 23.96 9.14 31.14
C TRP A 149 24.95 10.12 30.49
N ALA A 150 24.87 10.26 29.17
CA ALA A 150 25.30 11.37 28.30
C ALA A 150 24.91 10.87 26.90
N ASP A 151 23.93 11.42 26.18
CA ASP A 151 23.99 12.74 25.56
C ASP A 151 22.58 13.34 25.41
N ILE A 152 22.20 14.20 26.35
CA ILE A 152 21.16 15.22 26.16
C ILE A 152 21.76 16.52 26.69
N GLU A 153 22.17 17.38 25.77
CA GLU A 153 22.09 18.85 25.79
C GLU A 153 23.28 19.52 25.08
N ASN A 154 23.05 19.85 23.81
CA ASN A 154 23.52 21.04 23.11
C ASN A 154 22.77 21.03 21.76
N SER A 155 21.97 21.98 21.30
CA SER A 155 21.46 23.25 21.79
C SER A 155 20.49 23.73 20.70
N THR A 156 19.41 24.41 21.09
CA THR A 156 18.66 25.45 20.34
C THR A 156 18.09 25.14 18.94
N ALA A 157 16.77 24.91 18.88
CA ALA A 157 15.96 25.22 17.69
C ALA A 157 15.85 26.75 17.48
N PRO A 158 15.58 27.21 16.24
CA PRO A 158 14.21 27.66 16.00
C PRO A 158 13.55 27.00 14.78
N LYS A 159 12.22 26.92 14.88
CA LYS A 159 11.25 26.49 13.87
C LYS A 159 11.25 27.45 12.69
N GLU A 160 11.14 26.98 11.45
CA GLU A 160 10.28 27.57 10.40
C GLU A 160 9.89 26.53 9.33
N HIS A 161 8.63 26.66 8.90
CA HIS A 161 7.98 25.99 7.79
C HIS A 161 8.44 26.59 6.45
N THR A 162 8.60 25.79 5.39
CA THR A 162 8.15 26.22 4.04
C THR A 162 7.81 25.02 3.16
N LEU A 163 6.62 25.12 2.57
CA LEU A 163 5.98 24.26 1.57
C LEU A 163 6.62 24.38 0.19
N TYR A 164 6.65 23.29 -0.58
CA TYR A 164 6.44 23.20 -2.05
C TYR A 164 6.07 21.73 -2.31
N SER A 165 4.81 21.31 -2.52
CA SER A 165 3.92 21.55 -3.68
C SER A 165 4.67 21.62 -5.00
N LEU A 166 4.48 20.58 -5.83
CA LEU A 166 4.67 20.42 -7.30
C LEU A 166 4.65 18.89 -7.51
N TYR A 167 3.66 18.23 -8.11
CA TYR A 167 2.94 18.53 -9.34
C TYR A 167 1.50 17.99 -9.30
N THR A 168 0.55 18.89 -9.54
CA THR A 168 -0.71 18.58 -10.24
C THR A 168 -0.61 19.32 -11.56
N GLU A 169 -0.67 18.59 -12.67
CA GLU A 169 -1.11 18.98 -14.03
C GLU A 169 -0.44 18.06 -15.05
N LEU A 170 -1.13 16.95 -15.36
CA LEU A 170 -1.48 16.49 -16.71
C LEU A 170 -2.59 15.43 -16.59
#